data_AF-A0A101QM82-F1
#
_entry.id   AF-A0A101QM82-F1
#
_cell.length_a   1.000
_cell.length_b   1.000
_cell.length_c   1.000
_cell.angle_alpha   90.00
_cell.angle_beta   90.00
_cell.angle_gamma   90.00
#
_symmetry.space_group_name_H-M   'P 1'
#
loop_
_entity.id
_entity.type
_entity.pdbx_description
1 polymer ?
#
loop_
_entity_poly.entity_id
_entity_poly.type
_entity_poly.pdbx_seq_one_letter_code
_entity_poly.pdbx_strand_id
1 'polypeptide(L)'
;MDLATCTYQEFTPEMGAPIRTTAGHPRFTLGYELRGHARLITPTRELLAQNLPQDAYEFSYRRILNGHGIDRIYAELAGLAGRNGGARLVLLCFDRLDKLPPADAWCHRLHFAKWWLEQTGEPIPELGAQRPTPPPSLF
;
A
#
# COMPACT_ATOMS: atom_id res chain seq x y z
N MET A 1 6.67 2.66 -13.52
CA MET A 1 7.82 2.68 -12.55
C MET A 1 7.75 1.39 -11.73
N ASP A 2 8.82 0.93 -11.07
CA ASP A 2 8.74 -0.35 -10.33
C ASP A 2 8.18 -0.17 -8.90
N LEU A 3 6.94 -0.61 -8.68
CA LEU A 3 6.22 -0.53 -7.41
C LEU A 3 5.84 -1.92 -6.92
N ALA A 4 5.85 -2.11 -5.60
CA ALA A 4 5.26 -3.27 -4.94
C ALA A 4 4.64 -2.87 -3.61
N THR A 5 3.83 -3.74 -3.01
CA THR A 5 3.29 -3.56 -1.65
C THR A 5 3.78 -4.64 -0.72
N CYS A 6 3.92 -4.32 0.56
CA CYS A 6 4.21 -5.29 1.62
C CYS A 6 3.71 -4.76 2.97
N THR A 7 3.68 -5.60 3.98
CA THR A 7 3.51 -5.17 5.37
C THR A 7 4.87 -4.87 6.00
N TYR A 8 4.92 -3.96 6.97
CA TYR A 8 6.17 -3.62 7.67
C TYR A 8 6.85 -4.86 8.25
N GLN A 9 6.08 -5.83 8.74
CA GLN A 9 6.59 -6.99 9.46
C GLN A 9 7.19 -8.04 8.54
N GLU A 10 6.84 -8.03 7.26
CA GLU A 10 7.24 -9.06 6.28
C GLU A 10 8.19 -8.51 5.21
N PHE A 11 8.38 -7.19 5.19
CA PHE A 11 9.37 -6.56 4.33
C PHE A 11 10.78 -7.01 4.68
N THR A 12 11.56 -7.30 3.63
CA THR A 12 12.99 -7.52 3.71
C THR A 12 13.74 -6.60 2.74
N PRO A 13 14.97 -6.14 3.05
CA PRO A 13 15.68 -5.14 2.23
C PRO A 13 15.87 -5.51 0.75
N GLU A 14 15.97 -6.79 0.44
CA GLU A 14 16.08 -7.30 -0.92
C GLU A 14 14.82 -7.08 -1.78
N MET A 15 13.67 -6.77 -1.16
CA MET A 15 12.44 -6.43 -1.88
C MET A 15 12.50 -5.06 -2.55
N GLY A 16 13.34 -4.14 -2.06
CA GLY A 16 13.47 -2.77 -2.59
C GLY A 16 13.56 -1.70 -1.50
N ALA A 17 13.21 -0.46 -1.84
CA ALA A 17 13.19 0.67 -0.92
C ALA A 17 11.88 0.70 -0.10
N PRO A 18 11.93 0.55 1.24
CA PRO A 18 10.73 0.55 2.09
C PRO A 18 10.17 1.97 2.25
N ILE A 19 8.98 2.20 1.69
CA ILE A 19 8.29 3.49 1.71
C ILE A 19 7.09 3.43 2.64
N ARG A 20 7.04 4.32 3.62
CA ARG A 20 5.85 4.47 4.45
C ARG A 20 4.68 4.99 3.61
N THR A 21 3.50 4.40 3.81
CA THR A 21 2.22 4.91 3.31
C THR A 21 1.15 5.05 4.41
N THR A 22 1.56 4.98 5.68
CA THR A 22 0.68 5.07 6.86
C THR A 22 0.70 6.44 7.51
N ALA A 23 -0.43 6.83 8.12
CA ALA A 23 -0.55 8.11 8.84
C ALA A 23 0.34 8.15 10.10
N GLY A 24 0.44 7.02 10.80
CA GLY A 24 1.34 6.83 11.94
C GLY A 24 2.63 6.13 11.55
N HIS A 25 3.65 6.25 12.40
CA HIS A 25 4.87 5.44 12.32
C HIS A 25 4.67 4.10 13.05
N PRO A 26 5.36 3.02 12.63
CA PRO A 26 5.42 1.80 13.42
C PRO A 26 5.98 2.08 14.81
N ARG A 27 5.30 1.52 15.82
CA ARG A 27 5.69 1.62 17.24
C ARG A 27 6.52 0.43 17.71
N PHE A 28 6.66 -0.59 16.87
CA PHE A 28 7.55 -1.73 17.07
C PHE A 28 8.88 -1.47 16.34
N THR A 29 9.94 -2.12 16.81
CA THR A 29 11.27 -2.03 16.20
C THR A 29 11.27 -2.65 14.80
N LEU A 30 11.73 -1.89 13.81
CA LEU A 30 12.00 -2.42 12.47
C LEU A 30 13.46 -2.86 12.37
N GLY A 31 13.71 -3.99 11.70
CA GLY A 31 15.07 -4.44 11.37
C GLY A 31 15.71 -3.70 10.19
N TYR A 32 15.07 -2.63 9.71
CA TYR A 32 15.47 -1.84 8.55
C TYR A 32 15.02 -0.39 8.70
N GLU A 33 15.61 0.51 7.92
CA GLU A 33 15.26 1.94 7.90
C GLU A 33 14.27 2.26 6.78
N LEU A 34 13.27 3.08 7.10
CA LEU A 34 12.36 3.62 6.08
C LEU A 34 13.09 4.62 5.18
N ARG A 35 12.88 4.50 3.88
CA ARG A 35 13.58 5.28 2.85
C ARG A 35 12.75 6.42 2.27
N GLY A 36 11.58 6.67 2.87
CA GLY A 36 10.72 7.80 2.54
C GLY A 36 9.28 7.62 3.00
N HIS A 37 8.47 8.62 2.70
CA HIS A 37 7.04 8.66 3.00
C HIS A 37 6.31 9.18 1.76
N ALA A 38 5.42 8.37 1.19
CA ALA A 38 4.52 8.80 0.11
C ALA A 38 3.26 9.40 0.75
N ARG A 39 3.26 10.74 0.89
CA ARG A 39 2.25 11.48 1.64
C ARG A 39 0.92 11.56 0.90
N LEU A 40 0.95 11.67 -0.42
CA LEU A 40 -0.26 11.82 -1.24
C LEU A 40 -1.10 10.53 -1.25
N ILE A 41 -0.49 9.38 -1.02
CA ILE A 41 -1.22 8.10 -0.97
C ILE A 41 -1.46 7.64 0.47
N THR A 42 -1.06 8.43 1.48
CA THR A 42 -1.31 8.08 2.88
C THR A 42 -2.76 8.39 3.25
N PRO A 43 -3.54 7.43 3.78
CA PRO A 43 -4.88 7.72 4.30
C PRO A 43 -4.85 8.81 5.37
N THR A 44 -5.81 9.74 5.35
CA THR A 44 -5.88 10.80 6.35
C THR A 44 -6.27 10.22 7.72
N ARG A 45 -5.83 10.88 8.80
CA ARG A 45 -6.24 10.47 10.17
C ARG A 45 -7.76 10.55 10.36
N GLU A 46 -8.40 11.50 9.70
CA GLU A 46 -9.86 11.65 9.68
C GLU A 46 -10.55 10.43 9.06
N LEU A 47 -10.09 9.97 7.89
CA LEU A 47 -10.64 8.76 7.26
C LEU A 47 -10.46 7.54 8.17
N LEU A 48 -9.28 7.39 8.77
CA LEU A 48 -8.99 6.27 9.68
C LEU A 48 -9.84 6.31 10.96
N ALA A 49 -10.21 7.50 11.45
CA ALA A 49 -11.02 7.64 12.67
C ALA A 49 -12.49 7.26 12.47
N GLN A 50 -12.98 7.16 11.23
CA GLN A 50 -14.39 6.88 10.94
C GLN A 50 -14.77 5.40 11.08
N ASN A 51 -13.79 4.48 11.15
CA ASN A 51 -14.02 3.03 11.29
C ASN A 51 -15.06 2.48 10.29
N LEU A 52 -14.89 2.85 9.01
CA LEU A 52 -15.82 2.50 7.94
C LEU A 52 -15.69 1.02 7.52
N PRO A 53 -16.79 0.39 7.04
CA PRO A 53 -16.69 -0.87 6.31
C PRO A 53 -15.90 -0.70 5.00
N GLN A 54 -15.36 -1.79 4.46
CA GLN A 54 -14.46 -1.81 3.31
C GLN A 54 -14.93 -0.94 2.15
N ASP A 55 -16.17 -1.12 1.67
CA ASP A 55 -16.66 -0.42 0.48
C ASP A 55 -16.72 1.10 0.70
N ALA A 56 -17.16 1.53 1.88
CA ALA A 56 -17.22 2.95 2.23
C ALA A 56 -15.81 3.54 2.44
N TYR A 57 -14.90 2.75 3.00
CA TYR A 57 -13.49 3.11 3.11
C TYR A 57 -12.85 3.29 1.73
N GLU A 58 -12.99 2.30 0.84
CA GLU A 58 -12.43 2.32 -0.51
C GLU A 58 -12.96 3.53 -1.28
N PHE A 59 -14.27 3.78 -1.25
CA PHE A 59 -14.88 4.93 -1.90
C PHE A 59 -14.26 6.25 -1.41
N SER A 60 -14.16 6.43 -0.09
CA SER A 60 -13.62 7.64 0.51
C SER A 60 -12.13 7.82 0.23
N TYR A 61 -11.36 6.73 0.29
CA TYR A 61 -9.93 6.74 -0.02
C TYR A 61 -9.67 7.07 -1.49
N ARG A 62 -10.42 6.48 -2.42
CA ARG A 62 -10.31 6.79 -3.86
C ARG A 62 -10.65 8.25 -4.15
N ARG A 63 -11.59 8.88 -3.42
CA ARG A 63 -11.84 10.32 -3.55
C ARG A 63 -10.63 11.17 -3.16
N ILE A 64 -9.89 10.78 -2.12
CA ILE A 64 -8.65 11.45 -1.72
C ILE A 64 -7.59 11.31 -2.83
N LEU A 65 -7.37 10.09 -3.33
CA LEU A 65 -6.41 9.83 -4.42
C LEU A 65 -6.76 10.63 -5.68
N ASN A 66 -8.03 10.61 -6.10
CA ASN A 66 -8.51 11.38 -7.25
C ASN A 66 -8.37 12.89 -7.03
N GLY A 67 -8.59 13.38 -5.81
CA GLY A 67 -8.39 14.78 -5.46
C GLY A 67 -6.92 15.23 -5.50
N HIS A 68 -5.98 14.32 -5.25
CA HIS A 68 -4.56 14.57 -5.47
C HIS A 68 -4.17 14.50 -6.95
N GLY A 69 -4.79 13.59 -7.70
CA GLY A 69 -4.55 13.39 -9.13
C GLY A 69 -3.33 12.51 -9.42
N ILE A 70 -3.44 11.71 -10.49
CA ILE A 70 -2.44 10.70 -10.85
C ILE A 70 -1.05 11.31 -11.10
N ASP A 71 -0.96 12.46 -11.78
CA ASP A 71 0.31 13.09 -12.12
C ASP A 71 1.12 13.50 -10.87
N ARG A 72 0.44 14.03 -9.85
CA ARG A 72 1.09 14.46 -8.61
C ARG A 72 1.55 13.27 -7.78
N ILE A 73 0.74 12.21 -7.73
CA ILE A 73 1.10 10.96 -7.08
C ILE A 73 2.30 10.33 -7.80
N TYR A 74 2.27 10.27 -9.14
CA TYR A 74 3.37 9.76 -9.95
C TYR A 74 4.66 10.56 -9.69
N ALA A 75 4.59 11.90 -9.65
CA ALA A 75 5.75 12.74 -9.39
C ALA A 75 6.34 12.51 -7.98
N GLU A 76 5.50 12.35 -6.95
CA GLU A 76 5.97 12.03 -5.60
C GLU A 76 6.71 10.68 -5.56
N LEU A 77 6.11 9.65 -6.17
CA LEU A 77 6.69 8.30 -6.22
C LEU A 77 7.97 8.26 -7.08
N ALA A 78 7.98 8.89 -8.25
CA ALA A 78 9.17 8.99 -9.08
C ALA A 78 10.31 9.73 -8.35
N GLY A 79 9.99 10.78 -7.59
CA GLY A 79 10.97 11.48 -6.75
C GLY A 79 11.52 10.59 -5.62
N LEU A 80 10.69 9.76 -5.01
CA LEU A 80 11.12 8.76 -4.01
C LEU A 80 12.02 7.69 -4.64
N ALA A 81 11.69 7.21 -5.83
CA ALA A 81 12.50 6.24 -6.58
C ALA A 81 13.86 6.84 -6.94
N GLY A 82 13.89 8.07 -7.46
CA GLY A 82 15.13 8.77 -7.80
C GLY A 82 16.07 8.96 -6.59
N ARG A 83 15.53 9.35 -5.43
CA ARG A 83 16.32 9.46 -4.18
C ARG A 83 16.84 8.11 -3.65
N ASN A 84 16.25 7.00 -4.11
CA ASN A 84 16.66 5.64 -3.78
C ASN A 84 17.38 4.95 -4.95
N GLY A 85 18.02 5.73 -5.83
CA GLY A 85 18.85 5.19 -6.91
C GLY A 85 18.07 4.43 -7.99
N GLY A 86 16.77 4.69 -8.13
CA GLY A 86 15.90 3.99 -9.08
C GLY A 86 15.46 2.60 -8.62
N ALA A 87 15.70 2.23 -7.35
CA ALA A 87 15.23 0.97 -6.79
C ALA A 87 13.69 0.88 -6.81
N ARG A 88 13.18 -0.35 -6.85
CA ARG A 88 11.76 -0.65 -6.61
C ARG A 88 11.30 0.00 -5.32
N LEU A 89 10.14 0.66 -5.34
CA LEU A 89 9.52 1.17 -4.11
C LEU A 89 8.56 0.13 -3.56
N VAL A 90 8.75 -0.24 -2.28
CA VAL A 90 7.85 -1.14 -1.57
C VAL A 90 6.99 -0.33 -0.62
N LEU A 91 5.69 -0.24 -0.92
CA LEU A 91 4.70 0.56 -0.21
C LEU A 91 4.20 -0.21 1.02
N LEU A 92 4.55 0.30 2.21
CA LEU A 92 4.36 -0.42 3.47
C LEU A 92 3.11 0.00 4.24
N CYS A 93 2.45 -0.99 4.84
CA CYS A 93 1.31 -0.86 5.76
C CYS A 93 1.49 -1.77 7.00
N PHE A 94 0.65 -1.61 8.03
CA PHE A 94 0.62 -2.45 9.23
C PHE A 94 -0.03 -3.81 9.02
N ASP A 95 -1.01 -3.89 8.13
CA ASP A 95 -1.91 -5.05 8.05
C ASP A 95 -1.25 -6.28 7.43
N ARG A 96 -1.23 -7.37 8.20
CA ARG A 96 -0.78 -8.69 7.73
C ARG A 96 -1.97 -9.47 7.20
N LEU A 97 -2.12 -9.49 5.88
CA LEU A 97 -3.32 -10.01 5.21
C LEU A 97 -3.56 -11.50 5.51
N ASP A 98 -2.49 -12.28 5.69
CA ASP A 98 -2.58 -13.70 6.07
C ASP A 98 -3.19 -13.91 7.47
N LYS A 99 -3.05 -12.93 8.38
CA LYS A 99 -3.56 -12.99 9.76
C LYS A 99 -4.98 -12.44 9.91
N LEU A 100 -5.49 -11.64 8.97
CA LEU A 100 -6.82 -11.04 9.04
C LEU A 100 -7.91 -12.02 8.59
N PRO A 101 -9.09 -12.08 9.23
CA PRO A 101 -10.24 -12.85 8.73
C PRO A 101 -10.50 -12.58 7.24
N PRO A 102 -11.02 -13.54 6.43
CA PRO A 102 -11.15 -13.33 4.99
C PRO A 102 -11.99 -12.11 4.62
N ALA A 103 -13.05 -11.82 5.38
CA ALA A 103 -13.90 -10.64 5.20
C ALA A 103 -13.17 -9.31 5.49
N ASP A 104 -12.09 -9.36 6.27
CA ASP A 104 -11.30 -8.20 6.70
C ASP A 104 -9.91 -8.18 6.05
N ALA A 105 -9.63 -9.10 5.11
CA ALA A 105 -8.32 -9.24 4.46
C ALA A 105 -8.10 -8.17 3.38
N TRP A 106 -8.32 -6.91 3.74
CA TRP A 106 -8.15 -5.72 2.93
C TRP A 106 -7.38 -4.66 3.73
N CYS A 107 -6.75 -3.72 3.04
CA CYS A 107 -6.14 -2.54 3.65
C CYS A 107 -5.92 -1.45 2.60
N HIS A 108 -5.47 -0.27 3.03
CA HIS A 108 -5.30 0.86 2.11
C HIS A 108 -4.28 0.60 0.99
N ARG A 109 -3.24 -0.21 1.22
CA ARG A 109 -2.23 -0.50 0.19
C ARG A 109 -2.80 -1.34 -0.97
N LEU A 110 -3.74 -2.25 -0.68
CA LEU A 110 -4.44 -3.03 -1.71
C LEU A 110 -5.42 -2.17 -2.49
N HIS A 111 -6.17 -1.29 -1.81
CA HIS A 111 -7.03 -0.33 -2.48
C HIS A 111 -6.24 0.64 -3.36
N PHE A 112 -5.05 1.07 -2.91
CA PHE A 112 -4.15 1.88 -3.73
C PHE A 112 -3.66 1.09 -4.95
N ALA A 113 -3.23 -0.16 -4.79
CA ALA A 113 -2.79 -1.01 -5.89
C ALA A 113 -3.89 -1.20 -6.95
N LYS A 114 -5.13 -1.44 -6.52
CA LYS A 114 -6.31 -1.53 -7.40
C LYS A 114 -6.55 -0.22 -8.13
N TRP A 115 -6.60 0.90 -7.42
CA TRP A 115 -6.77 2.22 -8.03
C TRP A 115 -5.65 2.55 -9.02
N TRP A 116 -4.39 2.24 -8.69
CA TRP A 116 -3.23 2.48 -9.56
C TRP A 116 -3.33 1.68 -10.86
N LEU A 117 -3.71 0.41 -10.78
CA LEU A 117 -3.94 -0.43 -11.96
C LEU A 117 -5.04 0.17 -12.85
N GLU A 118 -6.13 0.64 -12.27
CA GLU A 118 -7.22 1.27 -13.03
C GLU A 118 -6.79 2.60 -13.69
N GLN A 119 -5.91 3.38 -13.05
CA GLN A 119 -5.43 4.65 -13.59
C GLN A 119 -4.31 4.50 -14.63
N THR A 120 -3.47 3.47 -14.52
CA THR A 120 -2.20 3.38 -15.27
C THR A 120 -2.07 2.14 -16.13
N GLY A 121 -2.87 1.09 -15.87
CA GLY A 121 -2.68 -0.23 -16.46
C GLY A 121 -1.51 -1.03 -15.88
N GLU A 122 -0.72 -0.46 -14.96
CA GLU A 122 0.41 -1.13 -14.31
C GLU A 122 -0.05 -1.83 -13.02
N PRO A 123 0.16 -3.15 -12.86
CA PRO A 123 -0.15 -3.83 -11.62
C PRO A 123 0.91 -3.53 -10.54
N ILE A 124 0.48 -3.44 -9.28
CA ILE A 124 1.38 -3.39 -8.12
C ILE A 124 1.28 -4.74 -7.38
N PRO A 125 2.29 -5.62 -7.47
CA PRO A 125 2.28 -6.90 -6.77
C PRO A 125 2.44 -6.72 -5.25
N GLU A 126 1.74 -7.54 -4.48
CA GLU A 126 1.97 -7.70 -3.04
C GLU A 126 3.03 -8.77 -2.81
N LEU A 127 4.10 -8.40 -2.10
CA LEU A 127 5.24 -9.28 -1.79
C LEU A 127 5.11 -9.94 -0.40
N GLY A 128 4.21 -9.45 0.45
CA GLY A 128 3.91 -10.05 1.74
C GLY A 128 3.09 -11.33 1.62
N ALA A 129 2.94 -12.07 2.71
CA ALA A 129 2.13 -13.27 2.75
C ALA A 129 0.66 -12.94 2.44
N GLN A 130 0.16 -13.56 1.38
CA GLN A 130 -1.26 -13.61 1.06
C GLN A 130 -1.83 -14.96 1.48
N ARG A 131 -3.11 -14.99 1.86
CA ARG A 131 -3.79 -16.27 2.05
C ARG A 131 -3.82 -17.00 0.71
N PRO A 132 -3.56 -18.32 0.69
CA PRO A 132 -3.82 -19.12 -0.49
C PRO A 132 -5.29 -18.92 -0.88
N THR A 133 -5.54 -18.51 -2.12
CA THR A 133 -6.91 -18.58 -2.64
C THR A 133 -7.24 -20.06 -2.78
N PRO A 134 -8.27 -20.59 -2.08
CA PRO A 134 -8.66 -21.97 -2.30
C PRO A 134 -9.00 -22.12 -3.80
N PRO A 135 -8.60 -23.22 -4.46
CA PRO A 135 -8.93 -23.43 -5.86
C PRO A 135 -10.45 -23.31 -6.04
N PRO A 136 -10.93 -22.76 -7.16
CA PRO A 136 -12.36 -22.64 -7.41
C PRO A 136 -12.98 -24.03 -7.26
N SER A 137 -13.93 -24.13 -6.32
CA SER A 137 -14.73 -25.34 -6.14
C SER A 137 -15.60 -25.51 -7.37
N LEU A 138 -15.22 -26.41 -8.27
CA LEU A 138 -16.08 -26.88 -9.34
C LEU A 138 -17.09 -27.86 -8.75
N PHE A 139 -18.14 -27.34 -8.09
CA PHE A 139 -19.32 -28.10 -7.69
C PHE A 139 -20.57 -27.25 -7.83
#